data_AF-A0A3D1BRN2-F1
#
_entry.id   AF-A0A3D1BRN2-F1
#
_cell.length_a   1.000
_cell.length_b   1.000
_cell.length_c   1.000
_cell.angle_alpha   90.00
_cell.angle_beta   90.00
_cell.angle_gamma   90.00
#
_symmetry.space_group_name_H-M   'P 1'
#
loop_
_entity.id
_entity.type
_entity.pdbx_description
1 polymer ?
#
loop_
_entity_poly.entity_id
_entity_poly.type
_entity_poly.pdbx_seq_one_letter_code
_entity_poly.pdbx_strand_id
1 'polypeptide(L)'
;MKRKIFFKIKNFRIKKLNMKRKYIYLLLIIIFLIGCTDKNNSIEYKPIGFFSSKYTLKTGAPRQGILKPETKGLNYFFNNIR
;
A
#
# COMPACT_ATOMS: atom_id res chain seq x y z
N MET A 1 30.12 -18.84 47.23
CA MET A 1 29.34 -20.00 46.73
C MET A 1 29.21 -19.91 45.20
N LYS A 2 30.12 -20.52 44.42
CA LYS A 2 30.17 -20.38 42.95
C LYS A 2 29.52 -21.60 42.29
N ARG A 3 28.32 -21.45 41.71
CA ARG A 3 27.66 -22.50 40.93
C ARG A 3 28.23 -22.49 39.50
N LYS A 4 29.04 -23.49 39.15
CA LYS A 4 29.44 -23.77 37.75
C LYS A 4 28.27 -24.44 37.04
N ILE A 5 27.59 -23.70 36.17
CA ILE A 5 26.57 -24.27 35.26
C ILE A 5 27.33 -24.93 34.11
N PHE A 6 27.50 -26.24 34.19
CA PHE A 6 28.01 -27.06 33.10
C PHE A 6 26.89 -27.21 32.05
N PHE A 7 26.92 -26.38 31.00
CA PHE A 7 26.13 -26.65 29.81
C PHE A 7 26.71 -27.88 29.11
N LYS A 8 26.07 -29.02 29.30
CA LYS A 8 26.34 -30.26 28.57
C LYS A 8 25.84 -30.05 27.13
N ILE A 9 26.71 -29.55 26.26
CA ILE A 9 26.46 -29.46 24.82
C ILE A 9 26.36 -30.89 24.31
N LYS A 10 25.12 -31.38 24.13
CA LYS A 10 24.87 -32.63 23.42
C LYS A 10 25.40 -32.45 22.00
N ASN A 11 26.32 -33.30 21.58
CA ASN A 11 26.80 -33.40 20.21
C ASN A 11 25.62 -33.54 19.24
N PHE A 12 25.22 -32.43 18.63
CA PHE A 12 24.20 -32.41 17.59
C PHE A 12 24.82 -32.98 16.33
N ARG A 13 24.66 -34.28 16.14
CA ARG A 13 25.20 -35.01 15.00
C ARG A 13 24.49 -34.53 13.74
N ILE A 14 25.10 -33.60 13.02
CA ILE A 14 24.59 -33.09 11.73
C ILE A 14 24.55 -34.28 10.77
N LYS A 15 23.36 -34.85 10.55
CA LYS A 15 23.16 -35.87 9.53
C LYS A 15 23.53 -35.23 8.19
N LYS A 16 24.46 -35.85 7.46
CA LYS A 16 24.91 -35.40 6.13
C LYS A 16 23.69 -35.38 5.20
N LEU A 17 23.08 -34.21 5.04
CA LEU A 17 21.94 -34.03 4.15
C LEU A 17 22.42 -34.22 2.71
N ASN A 18 21.67 -35.03 1.97
CA ASN A 18 21.95 -35.36 0.58
C ASN A 18 21.95 -34.07 -0.25
N MET A 19 23.01 -33.80 -1.02
CA MET A 19 23.25 -32.48 -1.65
C MET A 19 22.07 -32.04 -2.54
N LYS A 20 21.37 -32.98 -3.19
CA LYS A 20 20.15 -32.73 -3.97
C LYS A 20 19.00 -32.12 -3.15
N ARG A 21 18.87 -32.47 -1.87
CA ARG A 21 17.81 -31.93 -0.99
C ARG A 21 18.06 -30.48 -0.59
N LYS A 22 19.32 -30.03 -0.54
CA LYS A 22 19.66 -28.63 -0.20
C LYS A 22 19.15 -27.65 -1.25
N TYR A 23 19.23 -28.02 -2.53
CA TYR A 23 18.72 -27.20 -3.63
C TYR A 23 17.19 -27.06 -3.61
N ILE A 24 16.47 -28.08 -3.13
CA ILE A 24 15.00 -28.01 -2.97
C ILE A 24 14.62 -26.98 -1.90
N TYR A 25 15.31 -26.97 -0.76
CA TYR A 25 15.08 -25.96 0.28
C TYR A 25 15.45 -24.56 -0.20
N LEU A 26 16.53 -24.42 -0.98
CA LEU A 26 16.92 -23.14 -1.57
C LEU A 26 15.87 -22.63 -2.56
N LEU A 27 15.33 -23.52 -3.41
CA LEU A 27 14.27 -23.21 -4.35
C LEU A 27 12.99 -22.73 -3.64
N LEU A 28 12.60 -23.40 -2.56
CA LEU A 28 11.43 -23.01 -1.76
C LEU A 28 11.57 -21.61 -1.14
N ILE A 29 12.77 -21.26 -0.67
CA ILE A 29 13.06 -19.91 -0.12
C ILE A 29 12.95 -18.85 -1.21
N ILE A 30 13.47 -19.13 -2.41
CA ILE A 30 13.41 -18.19 -3.55
C ILE A 30 11.95 -17.93 -3.96
N ILE A 31 11.13 -18.98 -4.03
CA ILE A 31 9.70 -18.85 -4.38
C ILE A 31 8.96 -18.00 -3.33
N PHE A 32 9.25 -18.19 -2.04
CA PHE A 32 8.63 -17.43 -0.96
C PHE A 32 8.96 -15.93 -1.03
N LEU A 33 10.18 -15.58 -1.44
CA LEU A 33 10.61 -14.18 -1.58
C LEU A 33 9.93 -13.46 -2.76
N ILE A 34 9.56 -14.16 -3.83
CA ILE A 34 8.91 -13.57 -5.01
C ILE A 34 7.41 -13.32 -4.78
N GLY A 35 6.77 -14.09 -3.89
CA GLY A 35 5.32 -14.01 -3.63
C GLY A 35 4.86 -12.82 -2.79
N CYS A 36 5.79 -12.06 -2.18
CA CYS A 36 5.46 -10.91 -1.35
C CYS A 36 5.41 -9.64 -2.21
N THR A 37 4.37 -9.52 -3.05
CA THR A 37 4.10 -8.26 -3.75
C THR A 37 2.95 -7.57 -3.01
N ASP A 38 3.23 -6.41 -2.43
CA ASP A 38 2.18 -5.55 -1.91
C ASP A 38 1.35 -5.12 -3.12
N LYS A 39 0.11 -5.60 -3.19
CA LYS A 39 -0.88 -4.98 -4.07
C LYS A 39 -0.97 -3.54 -3.60
N ASN A 40 -0.32 -2.63 -4.34
CA ASN A 40 -0.50 -1.20 -4.19
C ASN A 40 -1.97 -0.91 -4.46
N ASN A 41 -2.80 -1.01 -3.42
CA ASN A 41 -4.20 -0.65 -3.44
C ASN A 41 -4.28 0.88 -3.49
N SER A 42 -3.82 1.45 -4.59
CA SER A 42 -3.96 2.87 -4.89
C SER A 42 -5.39 3.11 -5.34
N ILE A 43 -6.08 3.99 -4.63
CA ILE A 43 -7.39 4.48 -5.06
C ILE A 43 -7.15 5.48 -6.20
N GLU A 44 -7.59 5.13 -7.40
CA GLU A 44 -7.56 6.04 -8.56
C GLU A 44 -8.88 6.83 -8.63
N TYR A 45 -8.80 8.15 -8.54
CA TYR A 45 -9.95 9.03 -8.68
C TYR A 45 -10.12 9.48 -10.13
N LYS A 46 -11.27 9.18 -10.73
CA LYS A 46 -11.64 9.66 -12.07
C LYS A 46 -12.62 10.83 -11.95
N PRO A 47 -12.33 12.02 -12.51
CA PRO A 47 -13.25 13.14 -12.47
C PRO A 47 -14.48 12.84 -13.34
N ILE A 48 -15.67 13.09 -12.78
CA ILE A 48 -16.95 12.92 -13.51
C ILE A 48 -17.40 14.21 -14.21
N GLY A 49 -16.69 15.31 -13.99
CA GLY A 49 -17.08 16.63 -14.48
C GLY A 49 -16.25 17.75 -13.88
N PHE A 50 -16.68 18.98 -14.11
CA PHE A 50 -16.11 20.17 -13.50
C PHE A 50 -17.18 21.21 -13.13
N PHE A 51 -16.84 22.06 -12.17
CA PHE A 51 -17.68 23.16 -11.71
C PHE A 51 -17.18 24.48 -12.30
N SER A 52 -18.10 25.29 -12.81
CA SER A 52 -17.82 26.65 -13.28
C SER A 52 -18.53 27.67 -12.40
N SER A 53 -17.81 28.71 -11.98
CA SER A 53 -18.35 29.81 -11.17
C SER A 53 -17.69 31.13 -11.52
N LYS A 54 -18.25 32.24 -11.01
CA LYS A 54 -17.67 33.58 -11.15
C LYS A 54 -16.46 33.83 -10.23
N TYR A 55 -16.12 32.87 -9.37
CA TYR A 55 -15.02 33.02 -8.43
C TYR A 55 -13.68 32.79 -9.12
N THR A 56 -12.74 33.69 -8.88
CA THR A 56 -11.38 33.64 -9.41
C THR A 56 -10.40 33.60 -8.24
N LEU A 57 -9.13 33.31 -8.51
CA LEU A 57 -8.08 33.37 -7.48
C LEU A 57 -7.97 34.75 -6.82
N LYS A 58 -8.33 35.82 -7.53
CA LYS A 58 -8.30 37.20 -7.00
C LYS A 58 -9.49 37.51 -6.10
N THR A 59 -10.69 37.01 -6.44
CA THR A 59 -11.93 37.30 -5.69
C THR A 59 -12.21 36.29 -4.58
N GLY A 60 -11.69 35.08 -4.69
CA GLY A 60 -11.89 33.99 -3.74
C GLY A 60 -13.32 33.44 -3.75
N ALA A 61 -13.48 32.18 -3.36
CA ALA A 61 -14.80 31.61 -3.09
C ALA A 61 -15.21 31.90 -1.64
N PRO A 62 -16.51 32.10 -1.35
CA PRO A 62 -16.98 32.25 0.02
C PRO A 62 -16.72 30.98 0.82
N ARG A 63 -16.45 31.14 2.12
CA ARG A 63 -16.25 29.99 3.04
C ARG A 63 -17.46 29.07 3.10
N GLN A 64 -18.66 29.62 2.90
CA GLN A 64 -19.92 28.89 2.86
C GLN A 64 -20.79 29.43 1.72
N GLY A 65 -21.26 28.55 0.83
CA GLY A 65 -22.07 28.95 -0.32
C GLY A 65 -23.39 29.65 0.06
N ILE A 66 -23.98 29.28 1.20
CA ILE A 66 -25.23 29.86 1.70
C ILE A 66 -25.13 31.36 2.02
N LEU A 67 -23.92 31.86 2.29
CA LEU A 67 -23.69 33.29 2.56
C LEU A 67 -23.76 34.14 1.29
N LYS A 68 -23.77 33.51 0.10
CA LYS A 68 -23.86 34.17 -1.21
C LYS A 68 -24.90 33.46 -2.09
N PRO A 69 -26.19 33.46 -1.71
CA PRO A 69 -27.24 32.70 -2.40
C PRO A 69 -27.53 33.22 -3.83
N GLU A 70 -27.20 34.48 -4.10
CA GLU A 70 -27.30 35.08 -5.44
C GLU A 70 -26.28 34.50 -6.42
N THR A 71 -25.20 33.91 -5.91
CA THR A 71 -24.17 33.33 -6.77
C THR A 71 -24.56 31.92 -7.20
N LYS A 72 -24.78 31.77 -8.51
CA LYS A 72 -25.04 30.48 -9.15
C LYS A 72 -23.77 29.97 -9.82
N GLY A 73 -23.58 28.65 -9.76
CA GLY A 73 -22.54 27.96 -10.52
C GLY A 73 -23.17 26.96 -11.49
N LEU A 74 -22.38 26.51 -12.45
CA LEU A 74 -22.78 25.52 -13.44
C LEU A 74 -21.97 24.24 -13.24
N ASN A 75 -22.67 23.11 -13.28
CA ASN A 75 -22.06 21.78 -13.22
C ASN A 75 -22.01 21.19 -14.62
N TYR A 76 -20.83 20.81 -15.08
CA TYR A 76 -20.64 20.12 -16.35
C TYR A 76 -20.21 18.69 -16.08
N PHE A 77 -20.98 17.72 -16.56
CA PHE A 77 -20.63 16.31 -16.46
C PHE A 77 -19.97 15.85 -17.76
N PHE A 78 -18.92 15.04 -17.63
CA PHE A 78 -18.31 14.40 -18.79
C PHE A 78 -19.23 13.26 -19.24
N ASN A 79 -19.64 13.26 -20.51
CA ASN A 79 -20.50 12.23 -21.12
C ASN A 79 -19.73 10.91 -21.38
N ASN A 80 -19.09 10.35 -20.36
CA ASN A 80 -18.35 9.09 -20.45
C ASN A 80 -18.77 8.09 -19.36
N ILE A 81 -20.05 8.13 -18.97
CA ILE A 81 -20.66 7.03 -18.23
C ILE A 81 -21.20 6.06 -19.29
N ARG A 82 -20.41 5.03 -19.61
CA ARG A 82 -20.81 3.89 -20.44
C ARG A 82 -20.86 2.66 -19.55
#